data_AF-A0A937UG13-F1
#
_entry.id   AF-A0A937UG13-F1
#
_cell.length_a   1.000
_cell.length_b   1.000
_cell.length_c   1.000
_cell.angle_alpha   90.00
_cell.angle_beta   90.00
_cell.angle_gamma   90.00
#
_symmetry.space_group_name_H-M   'P 1'
#
loop_
_entity.id
_entity.type
_entity.pdbx_description
1 polymer ?
#
loop_
_entity_poly.entity_id
_entity_poly.type
_entity_poly.pdbx_seq_one_letter_code
_entity_poly.pdbx_strand_id
1 'polypeptide(L)'
;MFRRWCVHHIWLIPFLILCVLLSGAPVYPAEGDSSPTLFAEPWPAADQMFRKDHQWLGGDGGSSVDLGDDRVLWLFGDSFIAANNRHLRSESVFIRNSVAIQSGYDPSSAKVRFYWGGKDNAPQSFFPRKGTTWFWPGQGVVTNGFLLIFLLEIEPSDNDLGFDFAGWKAVRIFNYKDEPQEWNLCWTEIARNPHRMIIGSGGLLLVDDYLYAYSSDESKTHDVYLARWPIKEVARGDLRNPQWWIGHPKGWCGQGKLQDKPAKVFTKGQTEFTVNYEPRLGAFVQIQTTGFGSA
;
A
#
# COMPACT_ATOMS: atom_id res chain seq x y z
N MET A 1 50.96 -39.32 14.08
CA MET A 1 50.65 -40.71 13.72
C MET A 1 49.74 -40.66 12.50
N PHE A 2 50.26 -41.07 11.34
CA PHE A 2 49.65 -41.49 10.05
C PHE A 2 48.33 -40.83 9.56
N ARG A 3 48.15 -40.46 8.28
CA ARG A 3 49.01 -40.29 7.09
C ARG A 3 48.13 -39.57 6.05
N ARG A 4 48.75 -38.68 5.26
CA ARG A 4 48.22 -38.11 4.00
C ARG A 4 47.79 -39.20 3.02
N TRP A 5 46.76 -38.91 2.22
CA TRP A 5 46.74 -39.27 0.80
C TRP A 5 46.25 -38.08 -0.04
N CYS A 6 47.09 -37.75 -1.01
CA CYS A 6 46.89 -36.79 -2.08
C CYS A 6 46.54 -37.64 -3.31
N VAL A 7 45.49 -37.30 -4.05
CA VAL A 7 45.26 -37.84 -5.40
C VAL A 7 45.13 -36.66 -6.35
N HIS A 8 46.10 -36.53 -7.24
CA HIS A 8 46.01 -35.76 -8.46
C HIS A 8 45.20 -36.55 -9.48
N HIS A 9 44.18 -35.93 -10.08
CA HIS A 9 43.84 -36.20 -11.47
C HIS A 9 43.47 -34.91 -12.19
N ILE A 10 43.91 -34.89 -13.45
CA ILE A 10 44.05 -33.79 -14.39
C ILE A 10 42.86 -33.85 -15.37
N TRP A 11 42.29 -32.67 -15.63
CA TRP A 11 41.53 -32.21 -16.80
C TRP A 11 40.29 -33.00 -17.25
N LEU A 12 39.16 -32.29 -17.31
CA LEU A 12 38.43 -31.99 -18.54
C LEU A 12 37.43 -30.87 -18.25
N ILE A 13 37.44 -29.85 -19.09
CA ILE A 13 36.39 -28.83 -19.18
C ILE A 13 35.22 -29.47 -19.92
N PRO A 14 34.01 -29.52 -19.36
CA PRO A 14 32.81 -29.50 -20.17
C PRO A 14 32.12 -28.16 -19.97
N PHE A 15 32.00 -27.44 -21.08
CA PHE A 15 30.95 -26.47 -21.35
C PHE A 15 29.70 -26.74 -20.49
N LEU A 16 29.47 -25.93 -19.44
CA LEU A 16 28.16 -25.86 -18.84
C LEU A 16 27.35 -24.93 -19.74
N ILE A 17 26.59 -25.55 -20.64
CA ILE A 17 25.59 -24.89 -21.47
C ILE A 17 24.64 -24.15 -20.53
N LEU A 18 24.68 -22.83 -20.65
CA LEU A 18 23.71 -21.89 -20.11
C LEU A 18 22.35 -22.22 -20.73
N CYS A 19 21.57 -23.12 -20.10
CA CYS A 19 20.15 -23.21 -20.35
C CYS A 19 19.49 -21.96 -19.76
N VAL A 20 19.55 -20.86 -20.51
CA VAL A 20 18.60 -19.77 -20.41
C VAL A 20 17.24 -20.37 -20.77
N LEU A 21 16.49 -20.81 -19.76
CA LEU A 21 15.06 -20.99 -19.90
C LEU A 21 14.45 -19.58 -20.02
N LEU A 22 14.51 -19.04 -21.23
CA LEU A 22 13.60 -18.02 -21.71
C LEU A 22 12.22 -18.68 -21.78
N SER A 23 11.56 -18.86 -20.63
CA SER A 23 10.11 -19.07 -20.60
C SER A 23 9.43 -17.71 -20.80
N GLY A 24 9.64 -17.13 -21.98
CA GLY A 24 8.73 -16.14 -22.52
C GLY A 24 7.48 -16.88 -22.97
N ALA A 25 6.63 -17.27 -22.03
CA ALA A 25 5.27 -17.64 -22.38
C ALA A 25 4.63 -16.37 -22.97
N PRO A 26 4.11 -16.41 -24.20
CA PRO A 26 3.29 -15.32 -24.70
C PRO A 26 2.11 -15.19 -23.75
N VAL A 27 1.91 -14.01 -23.17
CA VAL A 27 0.62 -13.67 -22.56
C VAL A 27 -0.34 -13.51 -23.74
N TYR A 28 -0.97 -14.62 -24.14
CA TYR A 28 -2.12 -14.57 -25.01
C TYR A 28 -3.21 -13.78 -24.27
N PRO A 29 -3.88 -12.81 -24.90
CA PRO A 29 -5.15 -12.34 -24.36
C PRO A 29 -6.05 -13.59 -24.26
N ALA A 30 -6.54 -13.88 -23.07
CA ALA A 30 -7.52 -14.93 -22.89
C ALA A 30 -8.76 -14.52 -23.70
N GLU A 31 -8.89 -15.05 -24.92
CA GLU A 31 -10.15 -15.09 -25.65
C GLU A 31 -11.07 -16.06 -24.90
N GLY A 32 -11.74 -15.49 -23.90
CA GLY A 32 -12.67 -16.16 -22.99
C GLY A 32 -13.44 -15.07 -22.27
N ASP A 33 -14.39 -14.46 -22.99
CA ASP A 33 -15.22 -13.34 -22.57
C ASP A 33 -16.30 -13.78 -21.55
N SER A 34 -15.86 -14.35 -20.43
CA SER A 34 -16.69 -14.48 -19.24
C SER A 34 -16.04 -13.68 -18.14
N SER A 35 -16.30 -12.37 -18.14
CA SER A 35 -16.04 -11.55 -16.96
C SER A 35 -16.67 -12.25 -15.74
N PRO A 36 -15.94 -12.41 -14.63
CA PRO A 36 -16.45 -13.12 -13.47
C PRO A 36 -17.75 -12.44 -12.99
N THR A 37 -18.77 -13.24 -12.69
CA THR A 37 -19.98 -12.72 -12.04
C THR A 37 -19.63 -12.31 -10.62
N LEU A 38 -19.83 -11.04 -10.29
CA LEU A 38 -19.59 -10.50 -8.96
C LEU A 38 -20.86 -10.59 -8.13
N PHE A 39 -20.73 -11.14 -6.92
CA PHE A 39 -21.76 -11.11 -5.90
C PHE A 39 -21.22 -10.36 -4.69
N ALA A 40 -22.04 -9.50 -4.12
CA ALA A 40 -21.74 -8.78 -2.89
C ALA A 40 -22.94 -8.89 -1.96
N GLU A 41 -22.67 -9.16 -0.69
CA GLU A 41 -23.68 -9.16 0.36
C GLU A 41 -23.19 -8.34 1.55
N PRO A 42 -24.09 -7.69 2.31
CA PRO A 42 -23.71 -7.07 3.57
C PRO A 42 -23.10 -8.11 4.51
N TRP A 43 -22.08 -7.70 5.28
CA TRP A 43 -21.49 -8.54 6.33
C TRP A 43 -21.67 -7.91 7.72
N PRO A 44 -22.86 -8.01 8.34
CA PRO A 44 -23.15 -7.33 9.61
C PRO A 44 -22.22 -7.72 10.76
N ALA A 45 -21.77 -8.98 10.79
CA ALA A 45 -20.85 -9.44 11.84
C ALA A 45 -19.48 -8.73 11.76
N ALA A 46 -18.96 -8.51 10.55
CA ALA A 46 -17.73 -7.74 10.34
C ALA A 46 -17.93 -6.25 10.64
N ASP A 47 -19.06 -5.67 10.22
CA ASP A 47 -19.40 -4.26 10.50
C ASP A 47 -19.45 -3.96 12.01
N GLN A 48 -19.95 -4.89 12.83
CA GLN A 48 -19.99 -4.72 14.28
C GLN A 48 -18.61 -4.53 14.91
N MET A 49 -17.53 -5.08 14.33
CA MET A 49 -16.19 -4.97 14.89
C MET A 49 -15.72 -3.50 14.97
N PHE A 50 -16.12 -2.66 14.01
CA PHE A 50 -15.76 -1.23 13.99
C PHE A 50 -16.72 -0.34 14.81
N ARG A 51 -17.72 -0.91 15.47
CA ARG A 51 -18.74 -0.17 16.25
C ARG A 51 -18.67 -0.42 17.75
N LYS A 52 -17.72 -1.25 18.20
CA LYS A 52 -17.59 -1.67 19.61
C LYS A 52 -16.70 -0.77 20.45
N ASP A 53 -15.87 0.07 19.83
CA ASP A 53 -15.00 0.99 20.56
C ASP A 53 -15.79 2.24 20.98
N HIS A 54 -15.63 2.66 22.24
CA HIS A 54 -16.33 3.83 22.76
C HIS A 54 -15.53 5.13 22.54
N GLN A 55 -14.21 5.03 22.34
CA GLN A 55 -13.35 6.18 22.13
C GLN A 55 -13.16 6.47 20.64
N TRP A 56 -13.00 5.46 19.81
CA TRP A 56 -12.97 5.61 18.35
C TRP A 56 -14.39 5.53 17.79
N LEU A 57 -14.90 6.64 17.25
CA LEU A 57 -16.31 6.79 16.86
C LEU A 57 -16.55 6.60 15.37
N GLY A 58 -15.50 6.40 14.56
CA GLY A 58 -15.57 6.27 13.12
C GLY A 58 -14.36 6.88 12.42
N GLY A 59 -14.11 6.45 11.19
CA GLY A 59 -13.06 6.99 10.35
C GLY A 59 -13.29 6.70 8.87
N ASP A 60 -12.49 7.36 8.05
CA ASP A 60 -12.50 7.30 6.59
C ASP A 60 -11.42 6.35 6.05
N GLY A 61 -11.53 5.96 4.78
CA GLY A 61 -10.65 4.98 4.15
C GLY A 61 -10.92 3.56 4.65
N GLY A 62 -9.93 2.94 5.31
CA GLY A 62 -10.04 1.56 5.81
C GLY A 62 -9.32 0.54 4.92
N SER A 63 -8.07 0.80 4.56
CA SER A 63 -7.21 -0.20 3.93
C SER A 63 -6.68 -1.18 4.97
N SER A 64 -6.34 -2.40 4.54
CA SER A 64 -5.83 -3.45 5.43
C SER A 64 -4.53 -4.06 4.94
N VAL A 65 -3.69 -4.46 5.90
CA VAL A 65 -2.42 -5.14 5.66
C VAL A 65 -2.35 -6.36 6.57
N ASP A 66 -2.15 -7.54 5.99
CA ASP A 66 -1.83 -8.73 6.77
C ASP A 66 -0.44 -8.57 7.40
N LEU A 67 -0.38 -8.58 8.74
CA LEU A 67 0.87 -8.51 9.49
C LEU A 67 1.48 -9.90 9.73
N GLY A 68 0.76 -10.96 9.37
CA GLY A 68 1.03 -12.32 9.80
C GLY A 68 0.63 -12.55 11.25
N ASP A 69 0.83 -13.78 11.73
CA ASP A 69 0.57 -14.17 13.11
C ASP A 69 -0.87 -13.84 13.58
N ASP A 70 -1.86 -14.05 12.70
CA ASP A 70 -3.30 -13.81 12.96
C ASP A 70 -3.62 -12.34 13.28
N ARG A 71 -2.83 -11.41 12.72
CA ARG A 71 -2.99 -9.96 12.89
C ARG A 71 -3.19 -9.25 11.57
N VAL A 72 -4.16 -8.33 11.55
CA VAL A 72 -4.40 -7.42 10.42
C VAL A 72 -4.29 -5.99 10.92
N LEU A 73 -3.50 -5.19 10.23
CA LEU A 73 -3.47 -3.74 10.41
C LEU A 73 -4.57 -3.12 9.56
N TRP A 74 -5.35 -2.23 10.18
CA TRP A 74 -6.27 -1.33 9.49
C TRP A 74 -5.73 0.09 9.52
N LEU A 75 -5.80 0.77 8.39
CA LEU A 75 -5.35 2.14 8.22
C LEU A 75 -6.54 3.03 7.86
N PHE A 76 -6.72 4.10 8.64
CA PHE A 76 -7.83 5.03 8.47
C PHE A 76 -7.30 6.44 8.21
N GLY A 77 -7.99 7.17 7.34
CA GLY A 77 -7.85 8.61 7.18
C GLY A 77 -8.55 9.36 8.30
N ASP A 78 -9.21 10.46 7.95
CA ASP A 78 -9.93 11.32 8.89
C ASP A 78 -10.80 10.50 9.87
N SER A 79 -10.61 10.71 11.17
CA SER A 79 -11.18 9.87 12.24
C SER A 79 -11.71 10.71 13.41
N PHE A 80 -12.80 10.24 14.03
CA PHE A 80 -13.46 10.87 15.17
C PHE A 80 -13.09 10.18 16.48
N ILE A 81 -12.43 10.91 17.39
CA ILE A 81 -12.06 10.40 18.72
C ILE A 81 -12.88 11.10 19.80
N ALA A 82 -13.55 10.34 20.66
CA ALA A 82 -14.38 10.87 21.73
C ALA A 82 -13.58 11.84 22.62
N ALA A 83 -14.06 13.07 22.75
CA ALA A 83 -13.46 14.09 23.63
C ALA A 83 -14.04 14.03 25.06
N ASN A 84 -15.14 13.32 25.26
CA ASN A 84 -15.87 13.24 26.51
C ASN A 84 -16.74 11.96 26.57
N ASN A 85 -17.34 11.68 27.73
CA ASN A 85 -18.12 10.47 28.00
C ASN A 85 -19.50 10.41 27.33
N ARG A 86 -19.90 11.43 26.55
CA ARG A 86 -21.15 11.39 25.75
C ARG A 86 -20.96 10.67 24.42
N HIS A 87 -19.71 10.52 23.96
CA HIS A 87 -19.36 9.74 22.76
C HIS A 87 -20.11 10.18 21.49
N LEU A 88 -20.39 11.48 21.36
CA LEU A 88 -21.04 12.06 20.18
C LEU A 88 -20.00 12.51 19.16
N ARG A 89 -20.14 12.10 17.90
CA ARG A 89 -19.24 12.53 16.80
C ARG A 89 -19.18 14.06 16.65
N SER A 90 -20.29 14.76 16.83
CA SER A 90 -20.35 16.23 16.77
C SER A 90 -19.57 16.94 17.88
N GLU A 91 -19.16 16.23 18.93
CA GLU A 91 -18.37 16.75 20.05
C GLU A 91 -16.99 16.09 20.15
N SER A 92 -16.60 15.33 19.13
CA SER A 92 -15.36 14.56 19.10
C SER A 92 -14.17 15.38 18.59
N VAL A 93 -12.96 14.93 18.88
CA VAL A 93 -11.73 15.46 18.28
C VAL A 93 -11.56 14.80 16.91
N PHE A 94 -11.44 15.63 15.88
CA PHE A 94 -11.22 15.18 14.52
C PHE A 94 -9.72 15.12 14.21
N ILE A 95 -9.19 13.90 14.06
CA ILE A 95 -7.79 13.65 13.71
C ILE A 95 -7.69 13.18 12.26
N ARG A 96 -6.52 13.34 11.65
CA ARG A 96 -6.35 13.13 10.19
C ARG A 96 -6.01 11.71 9.79
N ASN A 97 -5.65 10.86 10.75
CA ASN A 97 -5.46 9.43 10.54
C ASN A 97 -5.43 8.69 11.87
N SER A 98 -5.84 7.42 11.82
CA SER A 98 -5.71 6.48 12.93
C SER A 98 -5.39 5.08 12.38
N VAL A 99 -5.00 4.16 13.26
CA VAL A 99 -4.76 2.77 12.88
C VAL A 99 -5.47 1.83 13.83
N ALA A 100 -5.71 0.59 13.41
CA ALA A 100 -6.21 -0.44 14.31
C ALA A 100 -5.53 -1.78 14.08
N ILE A 101 -5.43 -2.58 15.13
CA ILE A 101 -4.96 -3.97 15.04
C ILE A 101 -6.15 -4.88 15.28
N GLN A 102 -6.49 -5.65 14.26
CA GLN A 102 -7.36 -6.80 14.35
C GLN A 102 -6.55 -8.02 14.77
N SER A 103 -7.04 -8.77 15.75
CA SER A 103 -6.53 -10.09 16.15
C SER A 103 -7.60 -11.13 15.83
N GLY A 104 -7.24 -12.15 15.06
CA GLY A 104 -8.20 -13.10 14.44
C GLY A 104 -8.49 -12.72 13.00
N TYR A 105 -8.26 -13.62 12.04
CA TYR A 105 -8.57 -13.37 10.63
C TYR A 105 -10.07 -13.41 10.30
N ASP A 106 -10.89 -14.10 11.10
CA ASP A 106 -12.34 -14.11 10.95
C ASP A 106 -12.96 -12.86 11.58
N PRO A 107 -13.46 -11.88 10.79
CA PRO A 107 -14.02 -10.64 11.31
C PRO A 107 -15.22 -10.83 12.25
N SER A 108 -15.91 -11.97 12.18
CA SER A 108 -17.08 -12.25 13.03
C SER A 108 -16.71 -12.55 14.49
N SER A 109 -15.48 -13.00 14.72
CA SER A 109 -14.95 -13.36 16.05
C SER A 109 -13.71 -12.57 16.46
N ALA A 110 -13.13 -11.80 15.51
CA ALA A 110 -11.96 -10.98 15.74
C ALA A 110 -12.17 -9.89 16.78
N LYS A 111 -11.05 -9.46 17.37
CA LYS A 111 -10.99 -8.28 18.26
C LYS A 111 -10.22 -7.19 17.57
N VAL A 112 -10.69 -5.95 17.66
CA VAL A 112 -9.98 -4.79 17.14
C VAL A 112 -9.64 -3.85 18.29
N ARG A 113 -8.41 -3.33 18.28
CA ARG A 113 -8.00 -2.20 19.11
C ARG A 113 -7.58 -1.05 18.21
N PHE A 114 -8.05 0.15 18.51
CA PHE A 114 -7.74 1.38 17.77
C PHE A 114 -6.61 2.15 18.44
N TYR A 115 -5.82 2.86 17.63
CA TYR A 115 -4.65 3.63 18.06
C TYR A 115 -4.58 4.95 17.31
N TRP A 116 -4.21 5.99 18.04
CA TRP A 116 -3.97 7.34 17.56
C TRP A 116 -2.83 7.97 18.38
N GLY A 117 -2.32 9.10 17.93
CA GLY A 117 -1.26 9.84 18.62
C GLY A 117 -1.79 10.74 19.74
N GLY A 118 -0.88 11.41 20.44
CA GLY A 118 -1.23 12.33 21.52
C GLY A 118 -1.34 11.63 22.89
N LYS A 119 -1.80 12.38 23.90
CA LYS A 119 -1.98 11.90 25.27
C LYS A 119 -3.36 12.32 25.77
N ASP A 120 -4.01 11.44 26.53
CA ASP A 120 -5.26 11.71 27.26
C ASP A 120 -6.31 12.44 26.41
N ASN A 121 -6.74 13.62 26.87
CA ASN A 121 -7.77 14.48 26.27
C ASN A 121 -7.29 15.31 25.07
N ALA A 122 -6.10 15.05 24.53
CA ALA A 122 -5.60 15.68 23.31
C ALA A 122 -5.21 14.64 22.25
N PRO A 123 -6.19 13.92 21.66
CA PRO A 123 -5.96 13.03 20.52
C PRO A 123 -5.28 13.76 19.36
N GLN A 124 -4.33 13.08 18.73
CA GLN A 124 -3.63 13.54 17.53
C GLN A 124 -3.60 12.43 16.48
N SER A 125 -3.33 12.79 15.22
CA SER A 125 -3.13 11.80 14.16
C SER A 125 -2.00 10.83 14.51
N PHE A 126 -2.18 9.56 14.16
CA PHE A 126 -1.17 8.52 14.40
C PHE A 126 0.14 8.78 13.64
N PHE A 127 0.03 9.16 12.36
CA PHE A 127 1.10 9.69 11.53
C PHE A 127 1.06 11.22 11.60
N PRO A 128 1.93 11.85 12.41
CA PRO A 128 1.88 13.28 12.64
C PRO A 128 2.47 14.06 11.47
N ARG A 129 1.96 15.27 11.25
CA ARG A 129 2.53 16.27 10.34
C ARG A 129 2.53 17.63 11.03
N LYS A 130 3.52 18.47 10.72
CA LYS A 130 3.61 19.85 11.21
C LYS A 130 3.07 20.80 10.15
N GLY A 131 2.49 21.92 10.59
CA GLY A 131 1.93 22.93 9.71
C GLY A 131 0.48 22.62 9.35
N THR A 132 0.08 23.03 8.14
CA THR A 132 -1.29 22.92 7.65
C THR A 132 -1.55 21.66 6.83
N THR A 133 -0.52 20.91 6.44
CA THR A 133 -0.66 19.64 5.70
C THR A 133 -0.89 18.46 6.64
N TRP A 134 -1.51 17.40 6.14
CA TRP A 134 -1.75 16.16 6.86
C TRP A 134 -1.50 14.94 6.00
N PHE A 135 -1.56 13.75 6.63
CA PHE A 135 -1.42 12.48 5.94
C PHE A 135 -2.72 11.68 5.98
N TRP A 136 -3.13 11.18 4.83
CA TRP A 136 -4.04 10.04 4.74
C TRP A 136 -3.25 8.77 4.39
N PRO A 137 -3.47 7.65 5.09
CA PRO A 137 -2.87 6.38 4.71
C PRO A 137 -3.40 5.91 3.37
N GLY A 138 -2.49 5.50 2.48
CA GLY A 138 -2.84 4.74 1.29
C GLY A 138 -2.81 3.25 1.62
N GLN A 139 -1.98 2.50 0.90
CA GLN A 139 -1.75 1.08 1.14
C GLN A 139 -0.47 0.83 1.94
N GLY A 140 -0.38 -0.37 2.55
CA GLY A 140 0.83 -0.85 3.19
C GLY A 140 1.17 -2.27 2.78
N VAL A 141 2.40 -2.69 3.08
CA VAL A 141 2.90 -4.02 2.76
C VAL A 141 3.97 -4.45 3.78
N VAL A 142 3.93 -5.72 4.18
CA VAL A 142 5.01 -6.34 4.95
C VAL A 142 6.01 -6.97 3.99
N THR A 143 7.29 -6.62 4.13
CA THR A 143 8.39 -7.19 3.33
C THR A 143 9.69 -7.15 4.11
N ASN A 144 10.56 -8.16 3.94
CA ASN A 144 11.92 -8.19 4.48
C ASN A 144 12.05 -7.77 5.96
N GLY A 145 11.11 -8.19 6.81
CA GLY A 145 11.13 -7.92 8.25
C GLY A 145 10.73 -6.50 8.64
N PHE A 146 10.08 -5.74 7.76
CA PHE A 146 9.47 -4.46 8.10
C PHE A 146 8.10 -4.29 7.43
N LEU A 147 7.27 -3.48 8.06
CA LEU A 147 6.06 -2.93 7.47
C LEU A 147 6.41 -1.61 6.77
N LEU A 148 5.94 -1.43 5.54
CA LEU A 148 6.02 -0.17 4.80
C LEU A 148 4.59 0.35 4.56
N ILE A 149 4.34 1.61 4.89
CA ILE A 149 3.04 2.25 4.64
C ILE A 149 3.27 3.47 3.76
N PHE A 150 2.51 3.59 2.67
CA PHE A 150 2.44 4.80 1.85
C PHE A 150 1.39 5.74 2.43
N LEU A 151 1.72 7.03 2.43
CA LEU A 151 0.92 8.11 2.98
C LEU A 151 0.77 9.18 1.92
N LEU A 152 -0.46 9.59 1.65
CA LEU A 152 -0.82 10.68 0.77
C LEU A 152 -0.67 11.97 1.58
N GLU A 153 0.12 12.93 1.08
CA GLU A 153 0.24 14.25 1.71
C GLU A 153 -0.84 15.17 1.15
N ILE A 154 -1.68 15.68 2.04
CA ILE A 154 -2.85 16.49 1.73
C ILE A 154 -2.65 17.90 2.25
N GLU A 155 -3.07 18.89 1.49
CA GLU A 155 -3.07 20.30 1.88
C GLU A 155 -4.46 20.93 1.79
N PRO A 156 -4.76 21.98 2.57
CA PRO A 156 -5.99 22.73 2.40
C PRO A 156 -6.06 23.34 1.01
N SER A 157 -7.26 23.36 0.42
CA SER A 157 -7.52 23.98 -0.88
C SER A 157 -8.86 24.69 -0.88
N ASP A 158 -9.01 25.73 -1.68
CA ASP A 158 -10.25 26.50 -1.83
C ASP A 158 -11.23 25.85 -2.84
N ASN A 159 -11.01 24.59 -3.21
CA ASN A 159 -11.90 23.83 -4.09
C ASN A 159 -13.13 23.26 -3.33
N ASP A 160 -14.09 22.68 -4.06
CA ASP A 160 -15.34 22.17 -3.47
C ASP A 160 -15.14 21.08 -2.41
N LEU A 161 -14.00 20.37 -2.45
CA LEU A 161 -13.64 19.32 -1.48
C LEU A 161 -12.90 19.87 -0.26
N GLY A 162 -12.35 21.09 -0.34
CA GLY A 162 -11.59 21.73 0.74
C GLY A 162 -10.12 21.26 0.87
N PHE A 163 -9.64 20.40 -0.04
CA PHE A 163 -8.29 19.84 0.01
C PHE A 163 -7.70 19.51 -1.37
N ASP A 164 -6.38 19.42 -1.47
CA ASP A 164 -5.65 18.97 -2.66
C ASP A 164 -4.47 18.06 -2.27
N PHE A 165 -3.96 17.29 -3.23
CA PHE A 165 -2.81 16.42 -3.06
C PHE A 165 -1.50 17.20 -3.24
N ALA A 166 -0.75 17.33 -2.16
CA ALA A 166 0.53 18.01 -2.13
C ALA A 166 1.71 17.08 -2.44
N GLY A 167 1.56 15.78 -2.17
CA GLY A 167 2.63 14.82 -2.37
C GLY A 167 2.35 13.46 -1.73
N TRP A 168 3.42 12.78 -1.36
CA TRP A 168 3.35 11.47 -0.70
C TRP A 168 4.55 11.29 0.23
N LYS A 169 4.45 10.33 1.14
CA LYS A 169 5.53 9.82 1.96
C LYS A 169 5.40 8.32 2.08
N ALA A 170 6.45 7.66 2.56
CA ALA A 170 6.33 6.32 3.09
C ALA A 170 7.09 6.20 4.42
N VAL A 171 6.57 5.36 5.30
CA VAL A 171 7.16 5.09 6.62
C VAL A 171 7.44 3.60 6.75
N ARG A 172 8.65 3.27 7.22
CA ARG A 172 9.05 1.90 7.55
C ARG A 172 8.97 1.67 9.04
N ILE A 173 8.49 0.50 9.42
CA ILE A 173 8.32 0.10 10.81
C ILE A 173 8.92 -1.30 10.94
N PHE A 174 10.13 -1.39 11.50
CA PHE A 174 10.84 -2.67 11.67
C PHE A 174 10.24 -3.49 12.80
N ASN A 175 9.75 -2.84 13.85
CA ASN A 175 9.12 -3.47 15.00
C ASN A 175 7.59 -3.51 14.86
N TYR A 176 7.07 -3.75 13.66
CA TYR A 176 5.63 -3.76 13.37
C TYR A 176 4.87 -4.87 14.12
N LYS A 177 5.61 -5.85 14.65
CA LYS A 177 5.08 -6.90 15.54
C LYS A 177 4.78 -6.40 16.94
N ASP A 178 5.31 -5.26 17.36
CA ASP A 178 4.93 -4.64 18.63
C ASP A 178 3.54 -3.97 18.51
N GLU A 179 3.06 -3.44 19.62
CA GLU A 179 1.87 -2.59 19.65
C GLU A 179 2.13 -1.26 18.93
N PRO A 180 1.16 -0.70 18.18
CA PRO A 180 1.37 0.53 17.40
C PRO A 180 1.92 1.74 18.19
N GLN A 181 1.67 1.83 19.49
CA GLN A 181 2.21 2.90 20.34
C GLN A 181 3.74 2.84 20.50
N GLU A 182 4.34 1.66 20.32
CA GLU A 182 5.78 1.42 20.43
C GLU A 182 6.48 1.40 19.06
N TRP A 183 5.74 1.62 17.97
CA TRP A 183 6.30 1.56 16.63
C TRP A 183 7.33 2.66 16.36
N ASN A 184 8.50 2.24 15.87
CA ASN A 184 9.54 3.15 15.43
C ASN A 184 9.28 3.56 13.98
N LEU A 185 8.77 4.78 13.80
CA LEU A 185 8.45 5.34 12.48
C LEU A 185 9.71 5.84 11.75
N CYS A 186 10.26 5.03 10.85
CA CYS A 186 11.41 5.39 10.01
C CYS A 186 10.96 5.95 8.65
N TRP A 187 10.85 7.27 8.56
CA TRP A 187 10.46 7.99 7.34
C TRP A 187 11.47 7.80 6.19
N THR A 188 10.95 7.58 4.97
CA THR A 188 11.76 7.35 3.77
C THR A 188 12.14 8.63 3.05
N GLU A 189 13.26 8.58 2.31
CA GLU A 189 13.60 9.59 1.33
C GLU A 189 12.84 9.30 0.03
N ILE A 190 12.12 10.30 -0.49
CA ILE A 190 11.21 10.11 -1.63
C ILE A 190 11.68 10.85 -2.89
N ALA A 191 11.24 10.36 -4.05
CA ALA A 191 11.50 10.99 -5.33
C ALA A 191 10.76 12.33 -5.47
N ARG A 192 11.27 13.20 -6.34
CA ARG A 192 10.49 14.33 -6.85
C ARG A 192 9.30 13.77 -7.63
N ASN A 193 8.15 14.43 -7.51
CA ASN A 193 6.91 14.03 -8.16
C ASN A 193 6.42 15.11 -9.16
N PRO A 194 7.15 15.34 -10.27
CA PRO A 194 6.85 16.45 -11.19
C PRO A 194 5.49 16.30 -11.90
N HIS A 195 4.96 15.09 -11.97
CA HIS A 195 3.67 14.79 -12.59
C HIS A 195 2.51 14.70 -11.59
N ARG A 196 2.75 15.07 -10.31
CA ARG A 196 1.76 15.08 -9.23
C ARG A 196 0.95 13.78 -9.10
N MET A 197 1.57 12.63 -9.39
CA MET A 197 0.92 11.32 -9.22
C MET A 197 0.82 10.96 -7.75
N ILE A 198 -0.28 10.37 -7.34
CA ILE A 198 -0.44 9.89 -5.98
C ILE A 198 0.17 8.50 -5.89
N ILE A 199 1.44 8.43 -5.47
CA ILE A 199 2.20 7.19 -5.45
C ILE A 199 1.73 6.29 -4.30
N GLY A 200 1.34 5.05 -4.62
CA GLY A 200 0.88 4.08 -3.63
C GLY A 200 -0.54 4.34 -3.12
N SER A 201 -1.34 5.10 -3.87
CA SER A 201 -2.78 5.25 -3.62
C SER A 201 -3.59 4.02 -4.00
N GLY A 202 -3.13 3.30 -5.03
CA GLY A 202 -3.65 1.99 -5.42
C GLY A 202 -2.90 0.84 -4.75
N GLY A 203 -3.17 -0.39 -5.23
CA GLY A 203 -2.53 -1.60 -4.74
C GLY A 203 -0.99 -1.57 -4.74
N LEU A 204 -0.40 -2.29 -3.79
CA LEU A 204 1.04 -2.58 -3.74
C LEU A 204 1.27 -4.05 -4.06
N LEU A 205 2.29 -4.37 -4.86
CA LEU A 205 2.64 -5.76 -5.19
C LEU A 205 4.12 -6.01 -4.94
N LEU A 206 4.45 -7.18 -4.40
CA LEU A 206 5.82 -7.70 -4.31
C LEU A 206 5.99 -8.80 -5.35
N VAL A 207 6.78 -8.53 -6.39
CA VAL A 207 7.02 -9.48 -7.50
C VAL A 207 8.50 -9.40 -7.91
N ASP A 208 9.17 -10.54 -8.02
CA ASP A 208 10.55 -10.69 -8.55
C ASP A 208 11.56 -9.67 -7.98
N ASP A 209 11.65 -9.54 -6.65
CA ASP A 209 12.51 -8.59 -5.93
C ASP A 209 12.20 -7.10 -6.14
N TYR A 210 11.01 -6.77 -6.64
CA TYR A 210 10.52 -5.40 -6.76
C TYR A 210 9.24 -5.18 -5.94
N LEU A 211 9.17 -3.99 -5.33
CA LEU A 211 7.93 -3.40 -4.88
C LEU A 211 7.34 -2.58 -6.01
N TYR A 212 6.12 -2.90 -6.42
CA TYR A 212 5.32 -2.14 -7.36
C TYR A 212 4.29 -1.31 -6.61
N ALA A 213 4.10 -0.06 -7.02
CA ALA A 213 3.07 0.82 -6.50
C ALA A 213 2.24 1.38 -7.66
N TYR A 214 0.96 1.03 -7.66
CA TYR A 214 -0.01 1.66 -8.54
C TYR A 214 -0.25 3.09 -8.06
N SER A 215 -0.23 4.03 -9.01
CA SER A 215 -0.27 5.47 -8.72
C SER A 215 -1.36 6.14 -9.55
N SER A 216 -2.35 6.75 -8.89
CA SER A 216 -3.40 7.49 -9.56
C SER A 216 -2.92 8.90 -9.96
N ASP A 217 -3.54 9.44 -11.00
CA ASP A 217 -3.47 10.84 -11.36
C ASP A 217 -4.87 11.44 -11.23
N GLU A 218 -5.03 12.40 -10.32
CA GLU A 218 -6.31 13.10 -10.07
C GLU A 218 -6.60 14.20 -11.09
N SER A 219 -5.91 14.21 -12.23
CA SER A 219 -6.39 14.93 -13.40
C SER A 219 -7.71 14.35 -13.91
N LYS A 220 -8.37 15.06 -14.82
CA LYS A 220 -9.72 14.73 -15.32
C LYS A 220 -9.88 13.30 -15.87
N THR A 221 -8.80 12.64 -16.26
CA THR A 221 -8.84 11.31 -16.88
C THR A 221 -8.72 10.17 -15.88
N HIS A 222 -8.31 10.44 -14.63
CA HIS A 222 -8.13 9.41 -13.61
C HIS A 222 -7.24 8.26 -14.13
N ASP A 223 -6.13 8.62 -14.78
CA ASP A 223 -5.22 7.67 -15.40
C ASP A 223 -4.34 7.01 -14.32
N VAL A 224 -4.07 5.72 -14.46
CA VAL A 224 -3.25 4.96 -13.50
C VAL A 224 -1.90 4.60 -14.12
N TYR A 225 -0.86 4.82 -13.34
CA TYR A 225 0.54 4.57 -13.68
C TYR A 225 1.16 3.57 -12.71
N LEU A 226 2.31 3.02 -13.07
CA LEU A 226 2.99 2.01 -12.26
C LEU A 226 4.45 2.37 -12.07
N ALA A 227 4.83 2.54 -10.82
CA ALA A 227 6.20 2.69 -10.37
C ALA A 227 6.67 1.40 -9.70
N ARG A 228 7.98 1.13 -9.75
CA ARG A 228 8.60 0.08 -8.96
C ARG A 228 9.95 0.45 -8.41
N TRP A 229 10.34 -0.18 -7.31
CA TRP A 229 11.66 -0.07 -6.68
C TRP A 229 12.22 -1.46 -6.41
N PRO A 230 13.53 -1.69 -6.60
CA PRO A 230 14.18 -2.87 -6.06
C PRO A 230 13.95 -2.95 -4.55
N ILE A 231 13.51 -4.08 -4.02
CA ILE A 231 13.19 -4.22 -2.59
C ILE A 231 14.41 -3.89 -1.71
N LYS A 232 15.64 -4.14 -2.18
CA LYS A 232 16.87 -3.76 -1.47
C LYS A 232 17.00 -2.25 -1.21
N GLU A 233 16.45 -1.40 -2.09
CA GLU A 233 16.47 0.06 -1.93
C GLU A 233 15.36 0.48 -0.96
N VAL A 234 14.17 -0.12 -1.10
CA VAL A 234 13.06 0.01 -0.15
C VAL A 234 13.51 -0.35 1.27
N ALA A 235 14.23 -1.45 1.43
CA ALA A 235 14.77 -1.93 2.71
C ALA A 235 15.81 -0.99 3.33
N ARG A 236 16.43 -0.10 2.53
CA ARG A 236 17.32 0.97 3.03
C ARG A 236 16.56 2.27 3.30
N GLY A 237 15.32 2.38 2.84
CA GLY A 237 14.48 3.57 2.97
C GLY A 237 14.71 4.60 1.87
N ASP A 238 15.32 4.19 0.77
CA ASP A 238 15.57 5.03 -0.39
C ASP A 238 14.53 4.75 -1.46
N LEU A 239 13.55 5.65 -1.58
CA LEU A 239 12.53 5.63 -2.62
C LEU A 239 12.74 6.75 -3.66
N ARG A 240 13.94 7.34 -3.73
CA ARG A 240 14.22 8.48 -4.61
C ARG A 240 14.28 8.14 -6.10
N ASN A 241 14.48 6.87 -6.44
CA ASN A 241 14.77 6.42 -7.80
C ASN A 241 13.76 5.36 -8.31
N PRO A 242 12.46 5.66 -8.40
CA PRO A 242 11.51 4.73 -9.01
C PRO A 242 11.88 4.42 -10.45
N GLN A 243 11.53 3.21 -10.88
CA GLN A 243 11.40 2.85 -12.28
C GLN A 243 9.93 2.92 -12.66
N TRP A 244 9.60 3.64 -13.74
CA TRP A 244 8.26 3.77 -14.25
C TRP A 244 8.01 2.87 -15.45
N TRP A 245 6.82 2.31 -15.54
CA TRP A 245 6.38 1.59 -16.72
C TRP A 245 6.19 2.56 -17.89
N ILE A 246 6.83 2.27 -19.03
CA ILE A 246 6.74 3.07 -20.26
C ILE A 246 6.18 2.28 -21.45
N GLY A 247 5.46 1.20 -21.16
CA GLY A 247 4.73 0.42 -22.15
C GLY A 247 5.58 -0.65 -22.84
N HIS A 248 4.92 -1.65 -23.43
CA HIS A 248 5.57 -2.62 -24.28
C HIS A 248 5.88 -2.01 -25.66
N PRO A 249 7.05 -2.29 -26.28
CA PRO A 249 8.13 -3.17 -25.79
C PRO A 249 9.19 -2.45 -24.93
N LYS A 250 9.04 -1.16 -24.65
CA LYS A 250 10.07 -0.33 -24.01
C LYS A 250 10.37 -0.71 -22.55
N GLY A 251 9.38 -1.25 -21.83
CA GLY A 251 9.55 -1.75 -20.47
C GLY A 251 9.61 -0.65 -19.41
N TRP A 252 10.71 -0.60 -18.65
CA TRP A 252 10.87 0.24 -17.46
C TRP A 252 11.90 1.35 -17.67
N CYS A 253 11.60 2.56 -17.21
CA CYS A 253 12.49 3.72 -17.26
C CYS A 253 12.73 4.30 -15.86
N GLY A 254 13.98 4.49 -15.46
CA GLY A 254 14.29 5.17 -14.20
C GLY A 254 13.88 6.65 -14.23
N GLN A 255 13.37 7.17 -13.11
CA GLN A 255 12.91 8.55 -12.95
C GLN A 255 13.85 9.60 -13.55
N GLY A 256 15.17 9.47 -13.34
CA GLY A 256 16.15 10.44 -13.83
C GLY A 256 16.32 10.48 -15.35
N LYS A 257 15.80 9.48 -16.08
CA LYS A 257 15.82 9.39 -17.55
C LYS A 257 14.44 9.64 -18.16
N LEU A 258 13.41 9.82 -17.33
CA LEU A 258 12.05 10.02 -17.78
C LEU A 258 11.91 11.44 -18.35
N GLN A 259 11.59 11.53 -19.64
CA GLN A 259 11.43 12.81 -20.34
C GLN A 259 9.96 13.26 -20.36
N ASP A 260 9.06 12.31 -20.58
CA ASP A 260 7.61 12.50 -20.66
C ASP A 260 6.89 11.73 -19.56
N LYS A 261 5.58 12.00 -19.39
CA LYS A 261 4.74 11.23 -18.48
C LYS A 261 4.81 9.72 -18.83
N PRO A 262 4.91 8.82 -17.84
CA PRO A 262 4.97 7.37 -18.07
C PRO A 262 3.78 6.83 -18.86
N ALA A 263 3.89 5.57 -19.31
CA ALA A 263 2.77 4.90 -19.96
C ALA A 263 1.69 4.57 -18.92
N LYS A 264 0.45 4.76 -19.34
CA LYS A 264 -0.74 4.41 -18.56
C LYS A 264 -0.88 2.89 -18.52
N VAL A 265 -1.18 2.34 -17.34
CA VAL A 265 -1.52 0.93 -17.19
C VAL A 265 -3.00 0.72 -17.49
N PHE A 266 -3.86 1.59 -16.96
CA PHE A 266 -5.27 1.67 -17.30
C PHE A 266 -5.79 3.10 -17.05
N THR A 267 -7.03 3.35 -17.45
CA THR A 267 -7.69 4.66 -17.33
C THR A 267 -8.93 4.54 -16.45
N LYS A 268 -9.48 5.67 -15.98
CA LYS A 268 -10.68 5.70 -15.12
C LYS A 268 -10.51 4.93 -13.79
N GLY A 269 -9.32 4.98 -13.20
CA GLY A 269 -9.09 4.44 -11.86
C GLY A 269 -9.53 5.43 -10.78
N GLN A 270 -10.24 4.99 -9.75
CA GLN A 270 -10.43 5.81 -8.55
C GLN A 270 -9.08 6.16 -7.91
N THR A 271 -9.08 7.14 -7.00
CA THR A 271 -7.90 7.45 -6.19
C THR A 271 -7.41 6.20 -5.46
N GLU A 272 -8.34 5.43 -4.92
CA GLU A 272 -8.08 4.20 -4.17
C GLU A 272 -8.70 3.00 -4.87
N PHE A 273 -7.89 1.96 -5.05
CA PHE A 273 -8.31 0.68 -5.61
C PHE A 273 -7.32 -0.41 -5.20
N THR A 274 -7.71 -1.67 -5.38
CA THR A 274 -6.81 -2.81 -5.15
C THR A 274 -6.44 -3.48 -6.47
N VAL A 275 -5.23 -4.05 -6.50
CA VAL A 275 -4.79 -4.96 -7.56
C VAL A 275 -4.18 -6.17 -6.87
N ASN A 276 -4.64 -7.36 -7.21
CA ASN A 276 -4.16 -8.62 -6.63
C ASN A 276 -3.99 -9.67 -7.73
N TYR A 277 -3.02 -10.56 -7.59
CA TYR A 277 -2.92 -11.72 -8.47
C TYR A 277 -3.93 -12.79 -8.03
N GLU A 278 -4.79 -13.24 -8.94
CA GLU A 278 -5.73 -14.33 -8.70
C GLU A 278 -5.22 -15.60 -9.41
N PRO A 279 -4.67 -16.58 -8.67
CA PRO A 279 -4.09 -17.79 -9.25
C PRO A 279 -5.09 -18.61 -10.08
N ARG A 280 -6.38 -18.61 -9.72
CA ARG A 280 -7.41 -19.35 -10.47
C ARG A 280 -7.68 -18.76 -11.85
N LEU A 281 -7.47 -17.45 -12.00
CA LEU A 281 -7.60 -16.74 -13.26
C LEU A 281 -6.27 -16.65 -14.01
N GLY A 282 -5.15 -16.94 -13.34
CA GLY A 282 -3.82 -16.73 -13.89
C GLY A 282 -3.52 -15.26 -14.23
N ALA A 283 -4.22 -14.32 -13.58
CA ALA A 283 -4.26 -12.91 -13.98
C ALA A 283 -4.26 -11.97 -12.76
N PHE A 284 -3.83 -10.73 -12.99
CA PHE A 284 -4.03 -9.65 -12.03
C PHE A 284 -5.45 -9.11 -12.15
N VAL A 285 -6.14 -9.01 -11.02
CA VAL A 285 -7.50 -8.48 -10.89
C VAL A 285 -7.43 -7.13 -10.19
N GLN A 286 -8.02 -6.12 -10.82
CA GLN A 286 -8.19 -4.79 -10.26
C GLN A 286 -9.63 -4.65 -9.76
N ILE A 287 -9.80 -4.17 -8.52
CA ILE A 287 -11.12 -3.94 -7.91
C ILE A 287 -11.22 -2.48 -7.45
N GLN A 288 -12.29 -1.81 -7.85
CA GLN A 288 -12.64 -0.44 -7.44
C GLN A 288 -14.15 -0.26 -7.41
N THR A 289 -14.61 0.75 -6.68
CA THR A 289 -15.96 1.28 -6.82
C THR A 289 -16.01 2.29 -7.97
N THR A 290 -17.20 2.56 -8.51
CA THR A 290 -17.39 3.60 -9.53
C THR A 290 -18.45 4.58 -9.06
N GLY A 291 -18.07 5.85 -8.91
CA GLY A 291 -18.94 6.88 -8.32
C GLY A 291 -19.18 6.65 -6.82
N PHE A 292 -20.11 7.41 -6.25
CA PHE A 292 -20.44 7.38 -4.82
C PHE A 292 -21.67 6.50 -4.50
N GLY A 293 -22.09 5.65 -5.45
CA GLY A 293 -23.36 4.91 -5.36
C GLY A 293 -24.59 5.80 -5.61
N SER A 294 -25.79 5.21 -5.52
CA SER A 294 -27.05 5.96 -5.52
C SER A 294 -27.26 6.59 -4.15
N ALA A 295 -27.34 7.93 -4.11
CA ALA A 295 -27.69 8.70 -2.91
C ALA A 295 -29.14 8.46 -2.46
#